data_AF-A0A327W448-F1
#
_entry.id   AF-A0A327W448-F1
#
_cell.length_a   1.000
_cell.length_b   1.000
_cell.length_c   1.000
_cell.angle_alpha   90.00
_cell.angle_beta   90.00
_cell.angle_gamma   90.00
#
_symmetry.space_group_name_H-M   'P 1'
#
loop_
_entity.id
_entity.type
_entity.pdbx_description
1 polymer ?
#
loop_
_entity_poly.entity_id
_entity_poly.type
_entity_poly.pdbx_seq_one_letter_code
_entity_poly.pdbx_strand_id
1 'polypeptide(L)'
;MRQIPVDTSTATVMVAKTPQIKIKDRRTGEIALDVETGGKLMTVDVLFAANDEVEVLSVTVPEAGVSEELTMGTPVALTGLIARPWENEFNGQKRHGIAFRAVAVTSLVSGAAEAKAA
;
A
#
# COMPACT_ATOMS: atom_id res chain seq x y z
N MET A 1 -11.77 -11.24 11.54
CA MET A 1 -10.81 -10.20 12.00
C MET A 1 -11.41 -8.83 11.73
N ARG A 2 -11.32 -7.93 12.70
CA ARG A 2 -11.87 -6.57 12.60
C ARG A 2 -11.05 -5.75 11.59
N GLN A 3 -11.72 -4.92 10.78
CA GLN A 3 -11.06 -3.86 10.02
C GLN A 3 -11.11 -2.58 10.85
N ILE A 4 -9.98 -1.89 10.95
CA ILE A 4 -9.84 -0.67 11.73
C ILE A 4 -9.48 0.44 10.74
N PRO A 5 -10.38 1.41 10.48
CA PRO A 5 -10.05 2.58 9.68
C PRO A 5 -8.88 3.34 10.31
N VAL A 6 -7.92 3.75 9.49
CA VAL A 6 -6.78 4.57 9.92
C VAL A 6 -7.06 6.01 9.49
N ASP A 7 -7.06 6.94 10.44
CA ASP A 7 -7.12 8.35 10.13
C ASP A 7 -5.77 8.82 9.58
N THR A 8 -5.80 9.39 8.37
CA THR A 8 -4.61 9.89 7.66
C THR A 8 -4.64 11.41 7.50
N SER A 9 -5.60 12.12 8.11
CA SER A 9 -5.82 13.55 7.92
C SER A 9 -4.64 14.43 8.34
N THR A 10 -3.89 14.02 9.38
CA THR A 10 -2.70 14.71 9.87
C THR A 10 -1.40 13.98 9.51
N ALA A 11 -1.50 12.87 8.77
CA ALA A 11 -0.35 12.05 8.43
C ALA A 11 0.45 12.65 7.26
N THR A 12 1.78 12.64 7.38
CA THR A 12 2.68 12.86 6.24
C THR A 12 3.15 11.52 5.71
N VAL A 13 2.95 11.25 4.43
CA VAL A 13 3.25 9.95 3.82
C VAL A 13 4.11 10.12 2.57
N MET A 14 5.19 9.35 2.49
CA MET A 14 6.10 9.32 1.33
C MET A 14 6.42 7.88 0.95
N VAL A 15 6.60 7.63 -0.36
CA VAL A 15 6.99 6.30 -0.86
C VAL A 15 8.41 5.96 -0.38
N ALA A 16 8.54 4.84 0.33
CA ALA A 16 9.83 4.28 0.76
C ALA A 16 10.38 3.26 -0.24
N LYS A 17 9.51 2.44 -0.84
CA LYS A 17 9.84 1.59 -1.99
C LYS A 17 8.73 1.67 -3.02
N THR A 18 9.13 1.68 -4.28
CA THR A 18 8.20 1.78 -5.41
C THR A 18 7.19 0.63 -5.41
N PRO A 19 5.99 0.81 -6.00
CA PRO A 19 5.01 -0.24 -6.09
C PRO A 19 5.56 -1.50 -6.74
N GLN A 20 5.37 -2.64 -6.09
CA GLN A 20 5.76 -3.96 -6.60
C GLN A 20 4.54 -4.87 -6.68
N ILE A 21 4.51 -5.76 -7.66
CA ILE A 21 3.47 -6.79 -7.73
C ILE A 21 3.54 -7.66 -6.47
N LYS A 22 2.40 -7.82 -5.79
CA LYS A 22 2.30 -8.64 -4.61
C LYS A 22 2.28 -10.11 -5.02
N ILE A 23 3.31 -10.85 -4.59
CA ILE A 23 3.40 -12.29 -4.84
C ILE A 23 2.74 -13.04 -3.68
N LYS A 24 1.76 -13.89 -3.99
CA LYS A 24 1.05 -14.76 -3.04
C LYS A 24 1.88 -15.98 -2.68
N ASP A 25 2.47 -16.63 -3.68
CA ASP A 25 3.38 -17.76 -3.49
C ASP A 25 4.71 -17.49 -4.19
N ARG A 26 5.77 -17.34 -3.39
CA ARG A 26 7.12 -17.02 -3.87
C ARG A 26 7.80 -18.19 -4.61
N ARG A 27 7.34 -19.44 -4.42
CA ARG A 27 7.91 -20.59 -5.15
C ARG A 27 7.40 -20.67 -6.58
N THR A 28 6.13 -20.35 -6.79
CA THR A 28 5.47 -20.45 -8.10
C THR A 28 5.44 -19.12 -8.85
N GLY A 29 5.60 -18.00 -8.14
CA GLY A 29 5.40 -16.66 -8.70
C GLY A 29 3.93 -16.29 -8.84
N GLU A 30 3.01 -17.03 -8.21
CA GLU A 30 1.58 -16.72 -8.25
C GLU A 30 1.32 -15.30 -7.72
N ILE A 31 0.69 -14.47 -8.55
CA ILE A 31 0.34 -13.09 -8.21
C ILE A 31 -0.87 -13.10 -7.28
N ALA A 32 -0.82 -12.28 -6.22
CA ALA A 32 -1.96 -12.06 -5.36
C ALA A 32 -3.03 -11.25 -6.10
N LEU A 33 -4.25 -11.78 -6.11
CA LEU A 33 -5.40 -11.12 -6.70
C LEU A 33 -6.34 -10.59 -5.61
N ASP A 34 -7.03 -9.52 -5.95
CA ASP A 34 -8.08 -8.95 -5.16
C ASP A 34 -9.29 -9.90 -5.14
N VAL A 35 -9.81 -10.18 -3.95
CA VAL A 35 -10.88 -11.18 -3.79
C VAL A 35 -12.22 -10.71 -4.34
N GLU A 36 -12.45 -9.39 -4.39
CA GLU A 36 -13.71 -8.79 -4.83
C GLU A 36 -13.68 -8.51 -6.34
N THR A 37 -12.57 -7.98 -6.84
CA THR A 37 -12.46 -7.51 -8.23
C THR A 37 -11.68 -8.45 -9.15
N GLY A 38 -10.90 -9.39 -8.61
CA GLY A 38 -9.98 -10.22 -9.38
C GLY A 38 -8.75 -9.49 -9.93
N GLY A 39 -8.62 -8.18 -9.70
CA GLY A 39 -7.48 -7.38 -10.14
C GLY A 39 -6.19 -7.75 -9.41
N LYS A 40 -5.02 -7.46 -10.01
CA LYS A 40 -3.74 -7.72 -9.35
C LYS A 40 -3.56 -6.81 -8.15
N LEU A 41 -2.93 -7.33 -7.10
CA LEU A 41 -2.54 -6.56 -5.94
C LEU A 41 -1.07 -6.13 -6.06
N MET A 42 -0.79 -4.95 -5.55
CA MET A 42 0.55 -4.41 -5.37
C MET A 42 0.85 -4.22 -3.88
N THR A 43 2.12 -4.11 -3.57
CA THR A 43 2.63 -3.61 -2.29
C THR A 43 3.42 -2.34 -2.52
N VAL A 44 3.12 -1.30 -1.75
CA VAL A 44 3.90 -0.06 -1.67
C VAL A 44 4.39 0.08 -0.24
N ASP A 45 5.70 0.20 -0.06
CA ASP A 45 6.24 0.54 1.26
C ASP A 45 6.26 2.06 1.38
N VAL A 46 5.72 2.60 2.47
CA VAL A 46 5.66 4.06 2.71
C VAL A 46 6.26 4.41 4.06
N LEU A 47 6.95 5.55 4.13
CA LEU A 47 7.18 6.25 5.38
C LEU A 47 5.86 6.91 5.78
N PHE A 48 5.38 6.61 6.98
CA PHE A 48 4.15 7.14 7.55
C PHE A 48 4.50 7.88 8.84
N ALA A 49 4.36 9.20 8.83
CA ALA A 49 4.62 10.06 9.98
C ALA A 49 3.31 10.63 10.52
N ALA A 50 2.97 10.30 11.76
CA ALA A 50 1.79 10.80 12.46
C ALA A 50 2.01 10.71 13.98
N ASN A 51 1.36 11.57 14.76
CA ASN A 51 1.43 11.56 16.23
C ASN A 51 2.87 11.58 16.79
N ASP A 52 3.75 12.38 16.19
CA ASP A 52 5.19 12.47 16.52
C ASP A 52 5.99 11.15 16.38
N GLU A 53 5.42 10.16 15.70
CA GLU A 53 6.06 8.89 15.36
C GLU A 53 6.22 8.72 13.85
N VAL A 54 7.24 7.95 13.44
CA VAL A 54 7.50 7.61 12.04
C VAL A 54 7.71 6.11 11.91
N GLU A 55 6.93 5.49 11.04
CA GLU A 55 6.98 4.06 10.76
C GLU A 55 7.08 3.79 9.26
N VAL A 56 7.60 2.60 8.90
CA VAL A 56 7.50 2.09 7.53
C VAL A 56 6.35 1.10 7.44
N LEU A 57 5.32 1.44 6.66
CA LEU A 57 4.15 0.58 6.45
C LEU A 57 4.24 -0.09 5.08
N SER A 58 4.03 -1.40 5.03
CA SER A 58 3.83 -2.11 3.75
C SER A 58 2.34 -2.17 3.44
N VAL A 59 1.90 -1.34 2.48
CA VAL A 59 0.49 -1.15 2.13
C VAL A 59 0.14 -2.01 0.92
N THR A 60 -0.86 -2.88 1.09
CA THR A 60 -1.46 -3.60 -0.04
C THR A 60 -2.51 -2.73 -0.72
N VAL A 61 -2.50 -2.68 -2.05
CA VAL A 61 -3.42 -1.86 -2.85
C VAL A 61 -3.72 -2.55 -4.19
N PRO A 62 -4.93 -2.47 -4.74
CA PRO A 62 -5.19 -2.89 -6.12
C PRO A 62 -4.31 -2.11 -7.12
N GLU A 63 -3.82 -2.78 -8.17
CA GLU A 63 -2.99 -2.14 -9.20
C GLU A 63 -3.65 -0.89 -9.82
N ALA A 64 -4.96 -0.96 -10.09
CA ALA A 64 -5.74 0.17 -10.59
C ALA A 64 -5.86 1.36 -9.60
N GLY A 65 -5.52 1.15 -8.33
CA GLY A 65 -5.53 2.18 -7.29
C GLY A 65 -4.16 2.87 -7.11
N VAL A 66 -3.17 2.58 -7.95
CA VAL A 66 -1.82 3.15 -7.84
C VAL A 66 -1.60 4.19 -8.94
N SER A 67 -1.11 5.38 -8.58
CA SER A 67 -0.69 6.37 -9.60
C SER A 67 0.44 5.82 -10.47
N GLU A 68 0.44 6.17 -11.76
CA GLU A 68 1.33 5.56 -12.77
C GLU A 68 2.84 5.84 -12.56
N GLU A 69 3.23 6.75 -11.65
CA GLU A 69 4.63 7.13 -11.43
C GLU A 69 4.97 7.37 -9.94
N LEU A 70 4.95 6.30 -9.14
CA LEU A 70 5.40 6.38 -7.74
C LEU A 70 6.86 5.94 -7.60
N THR A 71 7.74 6.92 -7.38
CA THR A 71 9.16 6.71 -7.08
C THR A 71 9.46 6.94 -5.60
N MET A 72 10.59 6.44 -5.10
CA MET A 72 11.02 6.68 -3.72
C MET A 72 11.08 8.20 -3.44
N GLY A 73 10.54 8.61 -2.30
CA GLY A 73 10.43 10.01 -1.90
C GLY A 73 9.19 10.73 -2.44
N THR A 74 8.38 10.11 -3.31
CA THR A 74 7.13 10.74 -3.79
C THR A 74 6.15 10.90 -2.61
N PRO A 75 5.69 12.11 -2.29
CA PRO A 75 4.63 12.32 -1.31
C PRO A 75 3.31 11.77 -1.86
N VAL A 76 2.56 11.03 -1.04
CA VAL A 76 1.34 10.32 -1.46
C VAL A 76 0.19 10.48 -0.47
N ALA A 77 -1.04 10.39 -0.96
CA ALA A 77 -2.23 10.16 -0.13
C ALA A 77 -2.63 8.69 -0.14
N LEU A 78 -3.03 8.18 1.04
CA LEU A 78 -3.56 6.82 1.23
C LEU A 78 -5.08 6.89 1.40
N THR A 79 -5.82 6.53 0.35
CA THR A 79 -7.28 6.55 0.38
C THR A 79 -7.82 5.24 0.95
N GLY A 80 -8.74 5.33 1.93
CA GLY A 80 -9.40 4.16 2.50
C GLY A 80 -8.44 3.21 3.23
N LEU A 81 -7.42 3.76 3.90
CA LEU A 81 -6.45 2.96 4.65
C LEU A 81 -7.14 2.25 5.82
N ILE A 82 -7.00 0.93 5.84
CA ILE A 82 -7.46 0.07 6.92
C ILE A 82 -6.31 -0.76 7.48
N ALA A 83 -6.31 -0.93 8.80
CA ALA A 83 -5.47 -1.86 9.52
C ALA A 83 -6.28 -3.12 9.85
N ARG A 84 -5.66 -4.27 9.65
CA ARG A 84 -6.25 -5.58 9.97
C ARG A 84 -5.24 -6.38 10.80
N PRO A 85 -5.48 -6.59 12.11
CA PRO A 85 -4.66 -7.52 12.87
C PRO A 85 -4.84 -8.91 12.29
N TRP A 86 -3.78 -9.71 12.27
CA TRP A 86 -3.80 -11.10 11.87
C TRP A 86 -2.91 -11.94 12.77
N GLU A 87 -3.27 -13.21 12.86
CA GLU A 87 -2.50 -14.25 13.51
C GLU A 87 -2.48 -15.47 12.57
N ASN A 88 -1.33 -16.12 12.45
CA ASN A 88 -1.16 -17.32 11.66
C ASN A 88 -0.14 -18.23 12.32
N GLU A 89 -0.18 -19.52 12.01
CA GLU A 89 0.83 -20.47 12.43
C GLU A 89 1.64 -20.90 11.21
N PHE A 90 2.96 -20.76 11.28
CA PHE A 90 3.86 -21.15 10.20
C PHE A 90 4.99 -22.01 10.75
N ASN A 91 5.07 -23.26 10.30
CA ASN A 91 5.99 -24.27 10.82
C ASN A 91 5.93 -24.43 12.35
N GLY A 92 4.72 -24.43 12.93
CA GLY A 92 4.51 -24.54 14.38
C GLY A 92 4.83 -23.28 15.19
N GLN A 93 5.27 -22.20 14.53
CA GLN A 93 5.47 -20.90 15.19
C GLN A 93 4.28 -19.98 14.94
N LYS A 94 3.69 -19.47 16.02
CA LYS A 94 2.68 -18.42 15.95
C LYS A 94 3.33 -17.13 15.48
N ARG A 95 2.77 -16.54 14.42
CA ARG A 95 3.10 -15.24 13.87
C ARG A 95 1.87 -14.36 13.95
N HIS A 96 2.08 -13.09 14.17
CA HIS A 96 1.00 -12.11 14.17
C HIS A 96 1.53 -10.78 13.63
N GLY A 97 0.62 -9.88 13.32
CA GLY A 97 0.97 -8.54 12.91
C GLY A 97 -0.24 -7.75 12.46
N ILE A 98 0.01 -6.58 11.87
CA ILE A 98 -1.00 -5.73 11.26
C ILE A 98 -0.78 -5.73 9.75
N ALA A 99 -1.83 -6.03 9.00
CA ALA A 99 -1.84 -5.85 7.56
C ALA A 99 -2.49 -4.50 7.24
N PHE A 100 -1.80 -3.69 6.45
CA PHE A 100 -2.31 -2.42 5.94
C PHE A 100 -2.82 -2.60 4.53
N ARG A 101 -4.02 -2.09 4.26
CA ARG A 101 -4.61 -2.08 2.94
C ARG A 101 -5.23 -0.72 2.65
N ALA A 102 -4.97 -0.18 1.47
CA ALA A 102 -5.61 1.02 0.97
C ALA A 102 -6.46 0.68 -0.27
N VAL A 103 -7.44 1.54 -0.55
CA VAL A 103 -8.18 1.55 -1.82
C VAL A 103 -7.30 2.14 -2.92
N ALA A 104 -6.58 3.22 -2.61
CA ALA A 104 -5.67 3.86 -3.56
C ALA A 104 -4.44 4.48 -2.86
N VAL A 105 -3.32 4.51 -3.59
CA VAL A 105 -2.09 5.25 -3.26
C VAL A 105 -1.83 6.22 -4.39
N THR A 106 -2.02 7.52 -4.11
CA THR A 106 -2.01 8.56 -5.13
C THR A 106 -0.92 9.57 -4.90
N SER A 107 -0.21 9.98 -5.95
CA SER A 107 0.80 11.04 -5.87
C SER A 107 0.16 12.37 -5.46
N LEU A 108 0.81 13.09 -4.54
CA LEU A 108 0.48 14.47 -4.19
C LEU A 108 1.28 15.50 -4.98
N VAL A 109 2.24 15.05 -5.80
CA VAL A 109 2.93 15.91 -6.75
C VAL A 109 2.01 16.09 -7.95
N SER A 110 1.65 17.34 -8.28
CA SER A 110 0.88 17.59 -9.50
C SER A 110 1.72 17.16 -10.69
N GLY A 111 1.25 16.18 -11.46
CA GLY A 111 1.78 15.94 -12.78
C GLY A 111 1.58 17.21 -13.60
N ALA A 112 2.68 17.83 -14.03
CA ALA A 112 2.66 18.61 -15.25
C ALA A 112 2.33 17.60 -16.37
N ALA A 113 1.03 17.36 -16.57
CA ALA A 113 0.52 16.88 -17.83
C ALA A 113 0.75 18.02 -18.82
N GLU A 114 2.00 18.17 -19.28
CA GLU A 114 2.30 19.04 -20.39
C GLU A 114 1.62 18.39 -21.60
N ALA A 115 0.49 18.98 -21.96
CA ALA A 115 -0.21 18.72 -23.20
C ALA A 115 0.84 18.66 -24.30
N LYS A 116 0.89 17.53 -25.00
CA LYS A 116 1.57 17.42 -26.29
C LYS A 116 0.91 18.43 -27.22
N ALA A 117 1.45 19.65 -27.24
CA ALA A 117 1.09 20.68 -28.18
C ALA A 117 1.45 20.20 -29.59
N ALA A 118 0.55 20.56 -30.50
CA ALA A 118 0.42 20.10 -31.89
C ALA A 118 1.69 20.20 -32.75
#